data_AF-Q55051-F1
#
_entry.id   AF-Q55051-F1
#
_cell.length_a   1.000
_cell.length_b   1.000
_cell.length_c   1.000
_cell.angle_alpha   90.00
_cell.angle_beta   90.00
_cell.angle_gamma   90.00
#
_symmetry.space_group_name_H-M   'P 1'
#
loop_
_entity.id
_entity.type
_entity.pdbx_description
1 polymer ?
#
loop_
_entity_poly.entity_id
_entity_poly.type
_entity_poly.pdbx_seq_one_letter_code
_entity_poly.pdbx_strand_id
1 'polypeptide(L)'
;MLIVADSKGGLFFRQYRVGRFGPDFRIHKFRTMFIDSEKKGRITVGQDARVTRVGWYLRKYKIDELPQLIDVLSGTMSLVGPRPEVREFIDEYPDDIREKVLSVRPGITDLASIEMVDENEILSSYDDA
;
A
#
# COMPACT_ATOMS: atom_id res chain seq x y z
N MET A 1 5.29 -1.79 20.48
CA MET A 1 4.80 -3.19 20.55
C MET A 1 3.27 -3.24 20.76
N LEU A 2 2.48 -2.38 20.10
CA LEU A 2 1.02 -2.31 20.26
C LEU A 2 0.25 -3.12 19.19
N ILE A 3 0.77 -3.20 17.96
CA ILE A 3 0.14 -3.92 16.82
C ILE A 3 0.00 -5.42 17.08
N VAL A 4 0.98 -6.01 17.78
CA VAL A 4 0.99 -7.46 18.12
C VAL A 4 0.03 -7.77 19.27
N ALA A 5 -0.22 -6.82 20.16
CA ALA A 5 -1.21 -6.97 21.22
C ALA A 5 -2.65 -6.91 20.68
N ASP A 6 -2.88 -6.11 19.63
CA ASP A 6 -4.20 -5.93 19.00
C ASP A 6 -4.50 -6.94 17.87
N SER A 7 -3.51 -7.69 17.38
CA SER A 7 -3.71 -8.71 16.34
C SER A 7 -2.80 -9.93 16.50
N LYS A 8 -3.38 -11.14 16.44
CA LYS A 8 -2.66 -12.43 16.51
C LYS A 8 -1.75 -12.75 15.30
N GLY A 9 -1.53 -11.80 14.38
CA GLY A 9 -1.04 -12.04 13.01
C GLY A 9 0.37 -11.53 12.73
N GLY A 10 1.10 -11.15 13.77
CA GLY A 10 2.43 -10.57 13.67
C GLY A 10 2.44 -9.10 13.25
N LEU A 11 3.62 -8.49 13.38
CA LEU A 11 3.85 -7.06 13.19
C LEU A 11 3.79 -6.62 11.72
N PHE A 12 4.24 -7.49 10.81
CA PHE A 12 4.34 -7.18 9.39
C PHE A 12 3.16 -7.73 8.59
N PHE A 13 2.69 -6.92 7.66
CA PHE A 13 1.86 -7.31 6.54
C PHE A 13 2.74 -7.44 5.30
N ARG A 14 2.57 -8.54 4.57
CA ARG A 14 3.33 -8.87 3.36
C ARG A 14 2.34 -9.14 2.24
N GLN A 15 2.48 -8.42 1.15
CA GLN A 15 1.70 -8.64 -0.06
C GLN A 15 2.65 -8.71 -1.26
N TYR A 16 2.31 -9.53 -2.25
CA TYR A 16 3.05 -9.57 -3.50
C TYR A 16 2.77 -8.29 -4.31
N ARG A 17 3.84 -7.78 -4.92
CA ARG A 17 3.85 -6.58 -5.74
C ARG A 17 4.79 -6.78 -6.91
N VAL A 18 4.51 -6.10 -8.01
CA VAL A 18 5.36 -6.17 -9.19
C VAL A 18 6.50 -5.16 -9.07
N GLY A 19 7.73 -5.64 -9.24
CA GLY A 19 8.94 -4.85 -9.25
C GLY A 19 9.39 -4.43 -10.65
N ARG A 20 10.53 -3.75 -10.71
CA ARG A 20 11.14 -3.33 -11.98
C ARG A 20 11.37 -4.53 -12.91
N PHE A 21 10.93 -4.41 -14.15
CA PHE A 21 10.95 -5.44 -15.21
C PHE A 21 10.01 -6.62 -14.99
N GLY A 22 9.09 -6.55 -14.01
CA GLY A 22 8.05 -7.57 -13.84
C GLY A 22 8.24 -8.66 -12.78
N PRO A 23 9.40 -8.90 -12.12
CA PRO A 23 9.46 -9.86 -11.03
C PRO A 23 8.60 -9.44 -9.84
N ASP A 24 7.92 -10.41 -9.22
CA ASP A 24 7.16 -10.15 -8.00
C ASP A 24 8.09 -10.11 -6.77
N PHE A 25 7.78 -9.22 -5.83
CA PHE A 25 8.46 -9.12 -4.54
C PHE A 25 7.44 -8.96 -3.40
N ARG A 26 7.86 -9.26 -2.17
CA ARG A 26 7.02 -9.14 -0.97
C ARG A 26 7.31 -7.82 -0.25
N ILE A 27 6.42 -6.85 -0.43
CA ILE A 27 6.56 -5.54 0.21
C ILE A 27 6.50 -5.65 1.74
N HIS A 28 7.31 -4.85 2.43
CA HIS A 28 7.29 -4.71 3.87
C HIS A 28 6.31 -3.59 4.29
N LYS A 29 5.22 -3.92 5.00
CA LYS A 29 4.39 -2.91 5.67
C LYS A 29 4.08 -3.33 7.10
N PHE A 30 3.75 -2.38 7.97
CA PHE A 30 3.15 -2.75 9.26
C PHE A 30 1.71 -3.20 9.07
N ARG A 31 1.32 -4.19 9.85
CA ARG A 31 -0.06 -4.64 9.89
C ARG A 31 -0.93 -3.57 10.55
N THR A 32 -1.88 -3.04 9.80
CA THR A 32 -2.83 -2.01 10.26
C THR A 32 -4.25 -2.54 10.41
N MET A 33 -4.53 -3.78 9.97
CA MET A 33 -5.86 -4.40 10.00
C MET A 33 -5.88 -5.68 10.85
N PHE A 34 -7.04 -6.01 11.42
CA PHE A 34 -7.30 -7.28 12.09
C PHE A 34 -7.17 -8.46 11.12
N ILE A 35 -6.74 -9.63 11.62
CA ILE A 35 -6.72 -10.89 10.84
C ILE A 35 -8.16 -11.27 10.48
N ASP A 36 -8.37 -11.88 9.30
CA ASP A 36 -9.67 -12.28 8.74
C ASP A 36 -10.61 -11.13 8.32
N SER A 37 -10.11 -9.89 8.28
CA SER A 37 -10.85 -8.75 7.74
C SER A 37 -11.20 -8.87 6.24
N GLU A 38 -10.46 -9.67 5.49
CA GLU A 38 -10.73 -9.96 4.07
C GLU A 38 -12.00 -10.78 3.84
N LYS A 39 -12.49 -11.52 4.85
CA LYS A 39 -13.73 -12.33 4.73
C LYS A 39 -15.03 -11.53 4.85
N LYS A 40 -14.97 -10.24 5.22
CA LYS A 40 -16.15 -9.43 5.57
C LYS A 40 -16.60 -8.40 4.53
N GLY A 41 -16.20 -8.55 3.26
CA GLY A 41 -16.77 -7.76 2.15
C GLY A 41 -15.85 -6.66 1.63
N ARG A 42 -15.99 -6.38 0.33
CA ARG A 42 -15.07 -5.59 -0.50
C ARG A 42 -15.31 -4.06 -0.45
N ILE A 43 -16.41 -3.56 0.12
CA ILE A 43 -16.75 -2.12 0.14
C ILE A 43 -17.56 -1.79 1.40
N THR A 44 -17.18 -0.78 2.20
CA THR A 44 -18.14 0.01 3.01
C THR A 44 -17.56 1.33 3.55
N VAL A 45 -18.42 2.35 3.53
CA VAL A 45 -18.30 3.75 3.94
C VAL A 45 -17.93 3.94 5.42
N GLY A 46 -17.00 4.87 5.72
CA GLY A 46 -16.72 5.38 7.08
C GLY A 46 -15.42 4.88 7.75
N GLN A 47 -15.39 4.89 9.09
CA GLN A 47 -14.29 4.32 9.88
C GLN A 47 -14.22 2.80 9.66
N ASP A 48 -13.25 2.34 8.88
CA ASP A 48 -13.07 0.93 8.56
C ASP A 48 -12.91 0.09 9.84
N ALA A 49 -13.97 -0.62 10.24
CA ALA A 49 -14.00 -1.49 11.43
C ALA A 49 -12.97 -2.64 11.37
N ARG A 50 -12.31 -2.83 10.22
CA ARG A 50 -11.23 -3.79 10.03
C ARG A 50 -9.87 -3.23 10.41
N VAL A 51 -9.72 -1.91 10.55
CA VAL A 51 -8.49 -1.24 10.94
C VAL A 51 -8.42 -1.17 12.46
N THR A 52 -7.29 -1.56 13.04
CA THR A 52 -7.10 -1.48 14.49
C THR A 52 -6.99 0.00 14.91
N ARG A 53 -7.29 0.34 16.16
CA ARG A 53 -7.13 1.74 16.63
C ARG A 53 -5.72 2.25 16.40
N VAL A 54 -4.73 1.39 16.64
CA VAL A 54 -3.31 1.66 16.37
C VAL A 54 -3.05 1.76 14.87
N GLY A 55 -3.64 0.86 14.08
CA GLY A 55 -3.57 0.85 12.62
C GLY A 55 -4.06 2.16 11.98
N TRP A 56 -5.09 2.78 12.56
CA TRP A 56 -5.60 4.07 12.11
C TRP A 56 -4.54 5.18 12.23
N TYR A 57 -3.89 5.30 13.39
CA TYR A 57 -2.78 6.26 13.58
C TYR A 57 -1.60 5.96 12.67
N LEU A 58 -1.25 4.68 12.48
CA LEU A 58 -0.15 4.30 11.61
C LEU A 58 -0.40 4.73 10.15
N ARG A 59 -1.62 4.53 9.65
CA ARG A 59 -2.02 4.99 8.31
C ARG A 59 -2.06 6.51 8.23
N LYS A 60 -2.65 7.18 9.23
CA LYS A 60 -2.77 8.64 9.28
C LYS A 60 -1.41 9.34 9.16
N TYR A 61 -0.37 8.77 9.77
CA TYR A 61 0.98 9.31 9.71
C TYR A 61 1.88 8.61 8.67
N LYS A 62 1.33 7.74 7.80
CA LYS A 62 2.07 6.88 6.85
C LYS A 62 3.22 6.07 7.49
N ILE A 63 3.14 5.82 8.80
CA ILE A 63 4.13 5.07 9.57
C ILE A 63 4.06 3.59 9.17
N ASP A 64 2.92 3.11 8.67
CA ASP A 64 2.75 1.74 8.19
C ASP A 64 3.63 1.39 6.98
N GLU A 65 4.11 2.40 6.26
CA GLU A 65 5.00 2.27 5.11
C GLU A 65 6.49 2.36 5.46
N LEU A 66 6.85 2.73 6.69
CA LEU A 66 8.26 2.78 7.12
C LEU A 66 9.04 1.48 6.88
N PRO A 67 8.45 0.27 7.06
CA PRO A 67 9.18 -0.96 6.76
C PRO A 67 9.61 -1.09 5.29
N GLN A 68 8.97 -0.37 4.34
CA GLN A 68 9.36 -0.35 2.94
C GLN A 68 10.76 0.26 2.73
N LEU A 69 11.30 1.01 3.70
CA LEU A 69 12.69 1.46 3.65
C LEU A 69 13.67 0.27 3.59
N ILE A 70 13.30 -0.89 4.13
CA ILE A 70 14.08 -2.13 3.99
C ILE A 70 14.11 -2.58 2.52
N ASP A 71 12.98 -2.48 1.81
CA ASP A 71 12.89 -2.77 0.38
C ASP A 71 13.74 -1.80 -0.46
N VAL A 72 13.78 -0.52 -0.07
CA VAL A 72 14.66 0.48 -0.68
C VAL A 72 16.14 0.14 -0.46
N LEU A 73 16.52 -0.17 0.78
CA LEU A 73 17.90 -0.51 1.13
C LEU A 73 18.36 -1.83 0.47
N SER A 74 17.46 -2.79 0.29
CA SER A 74 17.72 -4.04 -0.44
C SER A 74 17.74 -3.88 -1.97
N GLY A 75 17.35 -2.71 -2.49
CA GLY A 75 17.41 -2.38 -3.91
C GLY A 75 16.23 -2.90 -4.75
N THR A 76 15.19 -3.46 -4.12
CA THR A 76 13.93 -3.85 -4.80
C THR A 76 13.05 -2.64 -5.08
N MET A 77 13.05 -1.66 -4.16
CA MET A 77 12.32 -0.39 -4.28
C MET A 77 13.27 0.82 -4.38
N SER A 78 12.69 1.99 -4.64
CA SER A 78 13.31 3.32 -4.59
C SER A 78 12.55 4.20 -3.59
N LEU A 79 13.15 5.30 -3.14
CA LEU A 79 12.41 6.31 -2.38
C LEU A 79 11.34 6.95 -3.26
N VAL A 80 11.72 7.35 -4.47
CA VAL A 80 10.85 7.97 -5.47
C VAL A 80 10.72 7.04 -6.69
N GLY A 81 9.50 6.78 -7.11
CA GLY A 81 9.16 5.90 -8.24
C GLY A 81 7.66 5.59 -8.28
N PRO A 82 7.15 4.91 -9.32
CA PRO A 82 5.74 4.56 -9.43
C PRO A 82 5.31 3.66 -8.26
N ARG A 83 4.05 3.78 -7.83
CA ARG A 83 3.53 2.97 -6.73
C ARG A 83 3.61 1.47 -7.09
N PRO A 84 4.11 0.61 -6.17
CA PRO A 84 4.10 -0.82 -6.40
C PRO A 84 2.65 -1.34 -6.39
N GLU A 85 2.20 -1.83 -7.54
CA GLU A 85 0.87 -2.41 -7.72
C GLU A 85 0.86 -3.94 -7.65
N VAL A 86 -0.32 -4.51 -7.39
CA VAL A 86 -0.53 -5.96 -7.52
C VAL A 86 -0.51 -6.37 -8.99
N ARG A 87 -0.19 -7.65 -9.25
CA ARG A 87 -0.05 -8.16 -10.61
C ARG A 87 -1.33 -8.01 -11.41
N GLU A 88 -2.47 -8.23 -10.78
CA GLU A 88 -3.79 -8.12 -11.38
C GLU A 88 -4.01 -6.75 -12.03
N PHE A 89 -3.60 -5.65 -11.39
CA PHE A 89 -3.72 -4.30 -11.97
C PHE A 89 -2.69 -4.01 -13.05
N ILE A 90 -1.46 -4.53 -12.88
CA ILE A 90 -0.40 -4.39 -13.88
C ILE A 90 -0.77 -5.10 -15.18
N ASP A 91 -1.43 -6.26 -15.09
CA ASP A 91 -1.85 -7.03 -16.26
C ASP A 91 -3.02 -6.37 -17.01
N GLU A 92 -3.77 -5.48 -16.37
CA GLU A 92 -4.82 -4.65 -17.00
C GLU A 92 -4.26 -3.43 -17.75
N TYR A 93 -3.00 -3.05 -17.53
CA TYR A 93 -2.41 -1.88 -18.19
C TYR A 93 -2.13 -2.14 -19.67
N PRO A 94 -2.38 -1.14 -20.54
CA PRO A 94 -1.86 -1.14 -21.91
C PRO A 94 -0.35 -1.39 -21.94
N ASP A 95 0.14 -2.13 -22.94
CA ASP A 95 1.54 -2.59 -22.99
C ASP A 95 2.55 -1.43 -22.91
N ASP A 96 2.28 -0.31 -23.59
CA ASP A 96 3.12 0.88 -23.59
C ASP A 96 3.22 1.55 -22.20
N ILE A 97 2.10 1.60 -21.48
CA ILE A 97 2.05 2.12 -20.10
C ILE A 97 2.72 1.14 -19.15
N ARG A 98 2.43 -0.15 -19.27
CA ARG A 98 3.00 -1.21 -18.44
C ARG A 98 4.52 -1.23 -18.53
N GLU A 99 5.07 -1.20 -19.74
CA GLU A 99 6.53 -1.15 -19.95
C GLU A 99 7.15 0.11 -19.32
N LYS A 100 6.50 1.27 -19.47
CA LYS A 100 6.99 2.52 -18.89
C LYS A 100 6.99 2.47 -17.36
N VAL A 101 5.91 2.00 -16.74
CA VAL A 101 5.79 1.86 -15.28
C VAL A 101 6.81 0.86 -14.74
N LEU A 102 6.98 -0.29 -15.39
CA LEU A 102 7.90 -1.34 -14.96
C LEU A 102 9.37 -1.07 -15.33
N SER A 103 9.67 -0.05 -16.14
CA SER A 103 11.04 0.30 -16.53
C SER A 103 11.89 0.83 -15.37
N VAL A 104 11.24 1.35 -14.32
CA VAL A 104 11.87 1.95 -13.14
C VAL A 104 11.55 1.15 -11.88
N ARG A 105 12.32 1.37 -10.81
CA ARG A 105 12.02 0.75 -9.51
C ARG A 105 10.78 1.39 -8.91
N PRO A 106 9.86 0.59 -8.34
CA PRO A 106 8.72 1.15 -7.63
C PRO A 106 9.17 1.99 -6.43
N GLY A 107 8.41 3.04 -6.12
CA GLY A 107 8.69 4.02 -5.09
C GLY A 107 7.86 3.84 -3.81
N ILE A 108 8.39 4.31 -2.68
CA ILE A 108 7.55 4.54 -1.48
C ILE A 108 6.62 5.75 -1.74
N THR A 109 7.17 6.80 -2.35
CA THR A 109 6.39 7.95 -2.84
C THR A 109 6.51 8.05 -4.35
N ASP A 110 5.45 8.51 -4.99
CA ASP A 110 5.43 8.86 -6.40
C ASP A 110 4.99 10.32 -6.58
N LEU A 111 5.11 10.85 -7.80
CA LEU A 111 4.64 12.20 -8.12
C LEU A 111 3.14 12.35 -7.85
N ALA A 112 2.33 11.32 -8.11
CA ALA A 112 0.91 11.37 -7.79
C ALA A 112 0.68 11.39 -6.27
N SER A 113 1.46 10.68 -5.46
CA SER A 113 1.39 10.78 -3.98
C SER A 113 1.80 12.15 -3.44
N ILE A 114 2.58 12.93 -4.19
CA ILE A 114 2.99 14.29 -3.83
C ILE A 114 1.98 15.33 -4.34
N GLU A 115 1.40 15.13 -5.53
CA GLU A 115 0.34 16.00 -6.06
C GLU A 115 -1.02 15.74 -5.39
N MET A 116 -1.28 14.51 -4.94
CA MET A 116 -2.54 14.07 -4.32
C MET A 116 -2.38 13.79 -2.82
N VAL A 117 -1.59 14.60 -2.10
CA VAL A 117 -1.46 14.47 -0.64
C VAL A 117 -2.82 14.55 0.07
N ASP A 118 -3.75 15.34 -0.48
CA ASP A 118 -5.13 15.51 0.02
C ASP A 118 -6.13 14.54 -0.60
N GLU A 119 -5.72 13.48 -1.32
CA GLU A 119 -6.65 12.58 -2.01
C GLU A 119 -7.71 11.97 -1.08
N ASN A 120 -7.36 11.62 0.16
CA ASN A 120 -8.32 11.11 1.14
C ASN A 120 -9.33 12.18 1.58
N GLU A 121 -8.93 13.45 1.62
CA GLU A 121 -9.81 14.57 1.98
C GLU A 121 -10.69 14.97 0.79
N ILE A 122 -10.11 14.96 -0.41
CA ILE A 122 -10.80 15.22 -1.68
C ILE A 122 -11.83 14.11 -1.96
N LEU A 123 -11.46 12.83 -1.85
CA LEU A 123 -12.38 11.70 -2.03
C LEU A 123 -13.50 11.67 -0.97
N SER A 124 -13.25 12.21 0.23
CA SER A 124 -14.31 12.34 1.25
C SER A 124 -15.33 13.45 0.94
N SER A 125 -15.04 14.31 -0.04
CA SER A 125 -15.92 15.40 -0.49
C SER A 125 -16.80 15.04 -1.71
N TYR A 126 -16.61 13.86 -2.29
CA TYR A 126 -17.49 13.35 -3.34
C TYR A 126 -18.49 12.36 -2.74
N ASP A 127 -19.78 12.66 -2.92
CA ASP A 127 -20.85 11.69 -2.66
C ASP A 127 -20.84 10.62 -3.75
N ASP A 128 -20.91 9.35 -3.34
CA ASP A 128 -21.06 8.21 -4.24
C ASP A 128 -22.36 8.35 -5.04
N ALA A 129 -22.24 8.56 -6.35
CA ALA A 129 -23.37 8.59 -7.28
C ALA A 129 -23.85 7.17 -7.66
#